data_AF-Q9XDX9-F1
#
_entry.id   AF-Q9XDX9-F1
#
_cell.length_a   1.000
_cell.length_b   1.000
_cell.length_c   1.000
_cell.angle_alpha   90.00
_cell.angle_beta   90.00
_cell.angle_gamma   90.00
#
_symmetry.space_group_name_H-M   'P 1'
#
loop_
_entity.id
_entity.type
_entity.pdbx_description
1 polymer ?
#
loop_
_entity_poly.entity_id
_entity_poly.type
_entity_poly.pdbx_seq_one_letter_code
_entity_poly.pdbx_strand_id
1 'polypeptide(L)'
;SDGTGLHHLVFEVVDNSIDEALAGHCDDIVVTIHSDNSVSVTDNGRGIPTGVKMDDKHEPKRSASEIALTELHAGGKFNQNSYKVSGGLHGVGVSCVNALSKMLRLTVRREGKVHVLEFSRGFVQNRLIETVDGVEVSPMKVTGDTDKRGTEVHFLPDTDIFKENSDFHYEILAKRLRELSFLNNGVRIRLKDERTGKEDDFSGAGGVRGFVEFINKGKTVLHPHSFYAAGERPAETYGGIPGTHIGVEVAMQWNSGYSEQVLCFTNNIPQRDGGTHLTGLRAAMTRVINKYIDENDLAKK
;
A
#
# COMPACT_ATOMS: atom_id res chain seq x y z
N SER A 1 12.93 -7.76 -17.90
CA SER A 1 12.58 -7.36 -16.52
C SER A 1 12.59 -8.63 -15.70
N ASP A 2 13.35 -8.66 -14.61
CA ASP A 2 13.58 -9.80 -13.72
C ASP A 2 12.33 -10.26 -12.93
N GLY A 3 11.12 -9.89 -13.37
CA GLY A 3 9.84 -10.20 -12.73
C GLY A 3 9.50 -9.30 -11.54
N THR A 4 10.43 -8.48 -11.05
CA THR A 4 10.18 -7.55 -9.94
C THR A 4 9.19 -6.45 -10.31
N GLY A 5 9.28 -5.91 -11.53
CA GLY A 5 8.40 -4.85 -12.03
C GLY A 5 6.95 -5.29 -12.19
N LEU A 6 6.71 -6.56 -12.55
CA LEU A 6 5.36 -7.11 -12.70
C LEU A 6 4.62 -7.11 -11.36
N HIS A 7 5.25 -7.65 -10.32
CA HIS A 7 4.68 -7.70 -8.97
C HIS A 7 4.53 -6.31 -8.37
N HIS A 8 5.40 -5.37 -8.75
CA HIS A 8 5.31 -3.98 -8.33
C HIS A 8 3.99 -3.33 -8.78
N LEU A 9 3.41 -3.74 -9.90
CA LEU A 9 2.08 -3.26 -10.31
C LEU A 9 1.02 -3.58 -9.26
N VAL A 10 1.05 -4.79 -8.70
CA VAL A 10 0.13 -5.21 -7.63
C VAL A 10 0.39 -4.39 -6.37
N PHE A 11 1.67 -4.19 -6.02
CA PHE A 11 2.05 -3.43 -4.82
C PHE A 11 1.60 -1.98 -4.87
N GLU A 12 1.72 -1.30 -6.02
CA GLU A 12 1.22 0.07 -6.20
C GLU A 12 -0.28 0.19 -5.94
N VAL A 13 -1.07 -0.81 -6.34
CA VAL A 13 -2.51 -0.82 -6.08
C VAL A 13 -2.80 -1.12 -4.61
N VAL A 14 -2.14 -2.12 -4.04
CA VAL A 14 -2.28 -2.48 -2.62
C VAL A 14 -1.90 -1.32 -1.70
N ASP A 15 -0.81 -0.61 -2.00
CA ASP A 15 -0.35 0.52 -1.20
C ASP A 15 -1.40 1.66 -1.17
N ASN A 16 -2.19 1.86 -2.24
CA ASN A 16 -3.33 2.79 -2.22
C ASN A 16 -4.44 2.33 -1.27
N SER A 17 -4.75 1.03 -1.23
CA SER A 17 -5.72 0.46 -0.29
C SER A 17 -5.22 0.53 1.16
N ILE A 18 -3.91 0.38 1.38
CA ILE A 18 -3.27 0.57 2.69
C ILE A 18 -3.33 2.03 3.13
N ASP A 19 -3.18 2.99 2.22
CA ASP A 19 -3.34 4.42 2.57
C ASP A 19 -4.77 4.74 3.04
N GLU A 20 -5.79 4.10 2.48
CA GLU A 20 -7.17 4.20 3.00
C GLU A 20 -7.30 3.57 4.40
N ALA A 21 -6.54 2.52 4.69
CA ALA A 21 -6.53 1.89 6.01
C ALA A 21 -5.80 2.75 7.05
N LEU A 22 -4.66 3.36 6.68
CA LEU A 22 -3.95 4.34 7.49
C LEU A 22 -4.81 5.58 7.79
N ALA A 23 -5.72 5.94 6.88
CA ALA A 23 -6.71 7.00 7.09
C ALA A 23 -7.92 6.55 7.95
N GLY A 24 -8.00 5.28 8.35
CA GLY A 24 -9.07 4.73 9.18
C GLY A 24 -10.37 4.41 8.42
N HIS A 25 -10.30 4.25 7.10
CA HIS A 25 -11.49 4.01 6.26
C HIS A 25 -11.57 2.60 5.66
N CYS A 26 -10.46 1.86 5.65
CA CYS A 26 -10.37 0.50 5.12
C CYS A 26 -9.93 -0.48 6.21
N ASP A 27 -10.62 -1.62 6.30
CA ASP A 27 -10.29 -2.72 7.21
C ASP A 27 -10.26 -4.10 6.52
N ASP A 28 -10.64 -4.19 5.24
CA ASP A 28 -10.60 -5.42 4.46
C ASP A 28 -10.02 -5.15 3.06
N ILE A 29 -8.93 -5.85 2.73
CA ILE A 29 -8.25 -5.83 1.43
C ILE A 29 -8.15 -7.26 0.91
N VAL A 30 -8.54 -7.46 -0.35
CA VAL A 30 -8.46 -8.74 -1.05
C VAL A 30 -7.66 -8.60 -2.32
N VAL A 31 -6.58 -9.35 -2.44
CA VAL A 31 -5.83 -9.53 -3.67
C VAL A 31 -6.20 -10.88 -4.28
N THR A 32 -6.66 -10.88 -5.53
CA THR A 32 -7.02 -12.11 -6.24
C THR A 32 -6.19 -12.23 -7.51
N ILE A 33 -5.46 -13.33 -7.66
CA ILE A 33 -4.87 -13.75 -8.92
C ILE A 33 -5.91 -14.60 -9.64
N HIS A 34 -6.37 -14.12 -10.79
CA HIS A 34 -7.41 -14.77 -11.57
C HIS A 34 -6.85 -15.84 -12.51
N SER A 35 -7.74 -16.71 -12.99
CA SER A 35 -7.38 -17.82 -13.88
C SER A 35 -6.84 -17.37 -15.25
N ASP A 36 -7.16 -16.15 -15.68
CA ASP A 36 -6.68 -15.53 -16.92
C ASP A 36 -5.37 -14.75 -16.73
N ASN A 37 -4.71 -14.91 -15.58
CA ASN A 37 -3.49 -14.22 -15.16
C ASN A 37 -3.66 -12.69 -14.99
N SER A 38 -4.89 -12.20 -14.87
CA SER A 38 -5.17 -10.86 -14.33
C SER A 38 -5.09 -10.86 -12.80
N VAL A 39 -4.96 -9.67 -12.22
CA VAL A 39 -5.03 -9.48 -10.76
C VAL A 39 -6.07 -8.42 -10.44
N SER A 40 -6.87 -8.68 -9.41
CA SER A 40 -7.70 -7.67 -8.78
C SER A 40 -7.24 -7.37 -7.36
N VAL A 41 -7.30 -6.09 -6.99
CA VAL A 41 -7.18 -5.62 -5.61
C VAL A 41 -8.48 -4.91 -5.27
N THR A 42 -9.16 -5.41 -4.25
CA THR A 42 -10.41 -4.83 -3.74
C THR A 42 -10.20 -4.36 -2.31
N ASP A 43 -10.62 -3.13 -2.02
CA ASP A 43 -10.70 -2.59 -0.67
C ASP A 43 -12.11 -2.12 -0.32
N ASN A 44 -12.37 -1.91 0.97
CA ASN A 44 -13.60 -1.32 1.47
C ASN A 44 -13.38 0.12 2.01
N GLY A 45 -12.43 0.85 1.43
CA GLY A 45 -12.16 2.25 1.74
C GLY A 45 -13.29 3.19 1.31
N ARG A 46 -12.99 4.50 1.21
CA ARG A 46 -13.95 5.53 0.78
C ARG A 46 -14.37 5.41 -0.69
N GLY A 47 -13.56 4.74 -1.51
CA GLY A 47 -13.67 4.76 -2.96
C GLY A 47 -13.01 6.00 -3.59
N ILE A 48 -12.26 5.81 -4.68
CA ILE A 48 -11.67 6.93 -5.45
C ILE A 48 -12.77 7.93 -5.83
N PRO A 49 -12.54 9.26 -5.77
CA PRO A 49 -13.55 10.24 -6.19
C PRO A 49 -14.03 10.01 -7.62
N THR A 50 -15.35 9.98 -7.81
CA THR A 50 -16.00 9.64 -9.10
C THR A 50 -16.49 10.86 -9.87
N GLY A 51 -16.63 12.01 -9.19
CA GLY A 51 -17.13 13.25 -9.78
C GLY A 51 -16.25 13.82 -10.88
N VAL A 52 -16.88 14.49 -11.85
CA VAL A 52 -16.22 15.25 -12.92
C VAL A 52 -15.47 16.45 -12.34
N LYS A 53 -14.25 16.69 -12.82
CA LYS A 53 -13.43 17.85 -12.48
C LYS A 53 -13.61 18.94 -13.52
N MET A 54 -14.44 19.93 -13.20
CA MET A 54 -14.72 21.06 -14.11
C MET A 54 -13.49 21.93 -14.36
N ASP A 55 -12.48 21.86 -13.47
CA ASP A 55 -11.17 22.50 -13.58
C ASP A 55 -10.13 21.66 -14.36
N ASP A 56 -10.50 20.49 -14.90
CA ASP A 56 -9.62 19.71 -15.78
C ASP A 56 -9.29 20.51 -17.05
N LYS A 57 -8.02 20.45 -17.48
CA LYS A 57 -7.53 21.17 -18.66
C LYS A 57 -7.95 20.51 -19.99
N HIS A 58 -8.51 19.31 -19.96
CA HIS A 58 -8.91 18.55 -21.14
C HIS A 58 -10.38 18.81 -21.52
N GLU A 59 -10.70 18.47 -22.77
CA GLU A 59 -12.05 18.44 -23.34
C GLU A 59 -12.26 17.03 -23.92
N PRO A 60 -13.28 16.28 -23.51
CA PRO A 60 -14.25 16.60 -22.44
C PRO A 60 -13.61 16.67 -21.05
N LYS A 61 -14.26 17.36 -20.10
CA LYS A 61 -13.85 17.35 -18.68
C LYS A 61 -14.01 15.95 -18.10
N ARG A 62 -12.98 15.42 -17.44
CA ARG A 62 -12.96 14.02 -17.02
C ARG A 62 -13.34 13.84 -15.55
N SER A 63 -13.77 12.62 -15.20
CA SER A 63 -13.90 12.20 -13.80
C SER A 63 -12.56 12.23 -13.07
N ALA A 64 -12.57 12.51 -11.77
CA ALA A 64 -11.36 12.48 -10.94
C ALA A 64 -10.67 11.12 -10.94
N SER A 65 -11.45 10.04 -11.05
CA SER A 65 -10.94 8.67 -11.22
C SER A 65 -10.20 8.50 -12.54
N GLU A 66 -10.76 8.96 -13.66
CA GLU A 66 -10.07 8.90 -14.95
C GLU A 66 -8.75 9.67 -14.90
N ILE A 67 -8.76 10.90 -14.36
CA ILE A 67 -7.56 11.74 -14.22
C ILE A 67 -6.48 11.01 -13.41
N ALA A 68 -6.84 10.39 -12.28
CA ALA A 68 -5.88 9.65 -11.45
C ALA A 68 -5.23 8.45 -12.18
N LEU A 69 -5.94 7.84 -13.14
CA LEU A 69 -5.44 6.72 -13.92
C LEU A 69 -4.75 7.12 -15.24
N THR A 70 -4.94 8.34 -15.73
CA THR A 70 -4.38 8.78 -17.04
C THR A 70 -3.35 9.89 -16.95
N GLU A 71 -3.25 10.61 -15.83
CA GLU A 71 -2.28 11.68 -15.65
C GLU A 71 -1.20 11.26 -14.65
N LEU A 72 0.05 11.57 -14.98
CA LEU A 72 1.15 11.51 -14.03
C LEU A 72 1.09 12.72 -13.10
N HIS A 73 1.47 12.51 -11.84
CA HIS A 73 1.43 13.54 -10.80
C HIS A 73 0.03 14.08 -10.53
N ALA A 74 -1.00 13.25 -10.71
CA ALA A 74 -2.37 13.56 -10.36
C ALA A 74 -2.83 12.69 -9.19
N GLY A 75 -3.32 13.32 -8.12
CA GLY A 75 -3.83 12.59 -6.96
C GLY A 75 -4.13 13.46 -5.75
N GLY A 76 -4.97 12.94 -4.85
CA GLY A 76 -5.33 13.63 -3.60
C GLY A 76 -4.23 13.63 -2.53
N LYS A 77 -3.08 13.02 -2.81
CA LYS A 77 -1.98 12.80 -1.85
C LYS A 77 -0.97 13.97 -1.79
N PHE A 78 -1.07 14.95 -2.69
CA PHE A 78 -0.23 16.15 -2.65
C PHE A 78 -0.62 17.14 -1.54
N ASN A 79 -1.86 17.05 -1.05
CA ASN A 79 -2.36 17.88 0.04
C ASN A 79 -2.80 16.98 1.21
N GLN A 80 -2.26 17.21 2.41
CA GLN A 80 -2.49 16.37 3.61
C GLN A 80 -3.95 16.40 4.16
N ASN A 81 -4.88 17.07 3.47
CA ASN A 81 -6.31 17.08 3.83
C ASN A 81 -6.99 15.72 3.63
N SER A 82 -6.53 14.94 2.64
CA SER A 82 -7.16 13.64 2.31
C SER A 82 -6.49 12.45 3.02
N TYR A 83 -5.17 12.57 3.26
CA TYR A 83 -4.34 11.56 3.94
C TYR A 83 -3.31 12.29 4.82
N LYS A 84 -3.41 12.13 6.15
CA LYS A 84 -2.44 12.72 7.10
C LYS A 84 -1.07 12.05 7.02
N VAL A 85 -1.06 10.74 6.76
CA VAL A 85 0.12 9.89 6.55
C VAL A 85 -0.20 8.95 5.40
N SER A 86 0.70 8.83 4.42
CA SER A 86 0.56 7.89 3.30
C SER A 86 1.94 7.44 2.81
N GLY A 87 2.00 6.25 2.23
CA GLY A 87 3.20 5.74 1.55
C GLY A 87 3.36 6.30 0.13
N GLY A 88 2.24 6.48 -0.59
CA GLY A 88 2.26 6.99 -1.95
C GLY A 88 2.39 8.52 -2.03
N LEU A 89 3.55 9.04 -2.45
CA LEU A 89 3.79 10.49 -2.50
C LEU A 89 3.89 11.07 -3.92
N HIS A 90 4.11 10.22 -4.93
CA HIS A 90 4.47 10.68 -6.27
C HIS A 90 3.27 10.96 -7.20
N GLY A 91 2.09 10.38 -6.89
CA GLY A 91 0.89 10.51 -7.73
C GLY A 91 1.03 9.86 -9.12
N VAL A 92 1.77 8.76 -9.23
CA VAL A 92 2.02 8.06 -10.51
C VAL A 92 1.71 6.56 -10.45
N GLY A 93 1.53 5.97 -9.27
CA GLY A 93 1.45 4.52 -9.10
C GLY A 93 0.38 3.86 -9.97
N VAL A 94 -0.89 4.20 -9.73
CA VAL A 94 -2.02 3.58 -10.44
C VAL A 94 -2.09 3.94 -11.92
N SER A 95 -1.59 5.13 -12.33
CA SER A 95 -1.49 5.49 -13.75
C SER A 95 -0.40 4.71 -14.47
N CYS A 96 0.72 4.38 -13.82
CA CYS A 96 1.70 3.41 -14.33
C CYS A 96 1.08 2.02 -14.47
N VAL A 97 0.30 1.54 -13.50
CA VAL A 97 -0.42 0.26 -13.63
C VAL A 97 -1.34 0.27 -14.85
N ASN A 98 -2.10 1.34 -15.04
CA ASN A 98 -2.98 1.49 -16.20
C ASN A 98 -2.21 1.46 -17.54
N ALA A 99 -1.12 2.24 -17.63
CA ALA A 99 -0.31 2.32 -18.84
C ALA A 99 0.39 1.00 -19.19
N LEU A 100 0.77 0.21 -18.18
CA LEU A 100 1.49 -1.07 -18.33
C LEU A 100 0.55 -2.28 -18.38
N SER A 101 -0.76 -2.07 -18.48
CA SER A 101 -1.77 -3.12 -18.55
C SER A 101 -2.41 -3.19 -19.94
N LYS A 102 -2.57 -4.41 -20.47
CA LYS A 102 -3.36 -4.64 -21.68
C LYS A 102 -4.81 -4.24 -21.47
N MET A 103 -5.34 -4.50 -20.28
CA MET A 103 -6.67 -4.09 -19.85
C MET A 103 -6.64 -3.71 -18.38
N LEU A 104 -7.38 -2.66 -18.01
CA LEU A 104 -7.67 -2.32 -16.62
C LEU A 104 -9.15 -1.95 -16.50
N ARG A 105 -9.85 -2.54 -15.52
CA ARG A 105 -11.18 -2.14 -15.09
C ARG A 105 -11.10 -1.57 -13.69
N LEU A 106 -11.57 -0.34 -13.54
CA LEU A 106 -11.78 0.31 -12.25
C LEU A 106 -13.27 0.22 -11.90
N THR A 107 -13.59 -0.38 -10.76
CA THR A 107 -14.93 -0.35 -10.17
C THR A 107 -14.88 0.42 -8.85
N VAL A 108 -15.67 1.49 -8.74
CA VAL A 108 -15.77 2.29 -7.52
C VAL A 108 -17.18 2.19 -6.97
N ARG A 109 -17.28 1.86 -5.68
CA ARG A 109 -18.53 1.80 -4.93
C ARG A 109 -18.53 2.99 -3.98
N ARG A 110 -19.33 4.02 -4.28
CA ARG A 110 -19.33 5.29 -3.56
C ARG A 110 -20.68 5.98 -3.73
N GLU A 111 -21.14 6.69 -2.70
CA GLU A 111 -22.37 7.50 -2.75
C GLU A 111 -23.62 6.70 -3.21
N GLY A 112 -23.71 5.42 -2.80
CA GLY A 112 -24.83 4.54 -3.13
C GLY A 112 -24.80 3.94 -4.54
N LYS A 113 -23.75 4.20 -5.33
CA LYS A 113 -23.65 3.83 -6.74
C LYS A 113 -22.40 3.01 -7.05
N VAL A 114 -22.50 2.15 -8.07
CA VAL A 114 -21.37 1.44 -8.67
C VAL A 114 -20.96 2.15 -9.95
N HIS A 115 -19.76 2.73 -9.94
CA HIS A 115 -19.16 3.43 -11.07
C HIS A 115 -18.08 2.56 -11.72
N VAL A 116 -18.03 2.52 -13.05
CA VAL A 116 -17.07 1.71 -13.80
C VAL A 116 -16.33 2.55 -14.84
N LEU A 117 -15.03 2.34 -14.94
CA LEU A 117 -14.20 2.75 -16.07
C LEU A 117 -13.40 1.54 -16.57
N GLU A 118 -13.22 1.45 -17.88
CA GLU A 118 -12.43 0.42 -18.54
C GLU A 118 -11.35 1.09 -19.38
N PHE A 119 -10.17 0.48 -19.42
CA PHE A 119 -8.99 0.98 -20.12
C PHE A 119 -8.34 -0.15 -20.91
N SER A 120 -7.69 0.21 -22.01
CA SER A 120 -6.82 -0.66 -22.79
C SER A 120 -5.51 0.09 -23.04
N ARG A 121 -4.39 -0.43 -22.51
CA ARG A 121 -3.06 0.18 -22.61
C ARG A 121 -3.06 1.67 -22.21
N GLY A 122 -3.66 1.98 -21.08
CA GLY A 122 -3.77 3.35 -20.56
C GLY A 122 -4.91 4.19 -21.14
N PHE A 123 -5.52 3.80 -22.26
CA PHE A 123 -6.57 4.58 -22.91
C PHE A 123 -7.96 4.16 -22.45
N VAL A 124 -8.79 5.12 -22.05
CA VAL A 124 -10.19 4.84 -21.66
C VAL A 124 -10.98 4.25 -22.82
N GLN A 125 -11.81 3.27 -22.52
CA GLN A 125 -12.68 2.56 -23.45
C GLN A 125 -14.13 2.95 -23.19
N ASN A 126 -14.97 2.89 -24.21
CA ASN A 126 -16.43 3.12 -24.10
C ASN A 126 -16.78 4.43 -23.37
N ARG A 127 -16.02 5.50 -23.65
CA ARG A 127 -16.18 6.80 -23.00
C ARG A 127 -17.63 7.30 -23.12
N LEU A 128 -18.22 7.70 -22.00
CA LEU A 128 -19.48 8.44 -21.99
C LEU A 128 -19.20 9.92 -22.21
N ILE A 129 -20.02 10.58 -23.02
CA ILE A 129 -19.97 12.02 -23.24
C ILE A 129 -21.35 12.58 -22.91
N GLU A 130 -21.38 13.59 -22.04
CA GLU A 130 -22.58 14.34 -21.68
C GLU A 130 -22.28 15.84 -21.79
N THR A 131 -23.31 16.66 -21.94
CA THR A 131 -23.17 18.12 -21.91
C THR A 131 -23.79 18.66 -20.62
N VAL A 132 -22.98 19.31 -19.80
CA VAL A 132 -23.41 19.95 -18.54
C VAL A 132 -23.08 21.42 -18.65
N ASP A 133 -24.10 22.28 -18.55
CA ASP A 133 -23.97 23.75 -18.66
C ASP A 133 -23.19 24.22 -19.90
N GLY A 134 -23.35 23.50 -21.02
CA GLY A 134 -22.69 23.80 -22.30
C GLY A 134 -21.25 23.30 -22.41
N VAL A 135 -20.74 22.54 -21.43
CA VAL A 135 -19.40 21.93 -21.44
C VAL A 135 -19.52 20.43 -21.65
N GLU A 136 -18.68 19.84 -22.51
CA GLU A 136 -18.63 18.39 -22.67
C GLU A 136 -17.90 17.76 -21.50
N VAL A 137 -18.52 16.74 -20.89
CA VAL A 137 -18.01 16.03 -19.73
C VAL A 137 -18.00 14.52 -19.98
N SER A 138 -17.07 13.83 -19.32
CA SER A 138 -16.88 12.38 -19.36
C SER A 138 -17.05 11.79 -17.95
N PRO A 139 -18.30 11.57 -17.50
CA PRO A 139 -18.56 10.93 -16.22
C PRO A 139 -18.25 9.44 -16.28
N MET A 140 -18.07 8.82 -15.11
CA MET A 140 -17.96 7.37 -15.01
C MET A 140 -19.32 6.72 -15.27
N LYS A 141 -19.34 5.57 -15.94
CA LYS A 141 -20.57 4.79 -16.17
C LYS A 141 -21.12 4.27 -14.85
N VAL A 142 -22.35 4.64 -14.51
CA VAL A 142 -23.08 4.05 -13.38
C VAL A 142 -23.72 2.74 -13.83
N THR A 143 -23.43 1.65 -13.12
CA THR A 143 -23.88 0.29 -13.48
C THR A 143 -24.95 -0.27 -12.54
N GLY A 144 -25.19 0.38 -11.40
CA GLY A 144 -26.22 -0.01 -10.45
C GLY A 144 -26.10 0.71 -9.11
N ASP A 145 -27.02 0.39 -8.20
CA ASP A 145 -27.01 0.82 -6.81
C ASP A 145 -26.19 -0.14 -5.94
N THR A 146 -25.64 0.36 -4.83
CA THR A 146 -24.88 -0.43 -3.86
C THR A 146 -24.97 0.18 -2.47
N ASP A 147 -25.03 -0.66 -1.44
CA ASP A 147 -24.84 -0.29 -0.03
C ASP A 147 -23.37 -0.34 0.41
N LYS A 148 -22.53 -1.04 -0.37
CA LYS A 148 -21.09 -1.14 -0.18
C LYS A 148 -20.33 0.14 -0.54
N ARG A 149 -19.12 0.25 -0.01
CA ARG A 149 -18.10 1.25 -0.40
C ARG A 149 -16.80 0.58 -0.80
N GLY A 150 -15.92 1.32 -1.49
CA GLY A 150 -14.54 0.93 -1.75
C GLY A 150 -14.16 0.95 -3.23
N THR A 151 -12.93 0.52 -3.50
CA THR A 151 -12.36 0.48 -4.84
C THR A 151 -11.96 -0.94 -5.20
N GLU A 152 -12.18 -1.31 -6.46
CA GLU A 152 -11.63 -2.52 -7.06
C GLU A 152 -10.89 -2.12 -8.34
N VAL A 153 -9.59 -2.42 -8.38
CA VAL A 153 -8.76 -2.29 -9.57
C VAL A 153 -8.44 -3.70 -10.06
N HIS A 154 -8.97 -4.05 -11.23
CA HIS A 154 -8.74 -5.32 -11.89
C HIS A 154 -7.90 -5.06 -13.16
N PHE A 155 -6.75 -5.68 -13.30
CA PHE A 155 -5.86 -5.42 -14.43
C PHE A 155 -5.18 -6.68 -14.97
N LEU A 156 -4.98 -6.71 -16.28
CA LEU A 156 -4.20 -7.71 -16.99
C LEU A 156 -2.91 -7.05 -17.49
N PRO A 157 -1.72 -7.45 -17.02
CA PRO A 157 -0.45 -6.86 -17.44
C PRO A 157 -0.21 -7.02 -18.95
N ASP A 158 0.45 -6.03 -19.58
CA ASP A 158 0.78 -6.10 -21.00
C ASP A 158 2.00 -7.02 -21.23
N THR A 159 1.75 -8.20 -21.79
CA THR A 159 2.79 -9.20 -22.09
C THR A 159 3.75 -8.77 -23.19
N ASP A 160 3.42 -7.75 -23.99
CA ASP A 160 4.37 -7.16 -24.93
C ASP A 160 5.45 -6.34 -24.20
N ILE A 161 5.15 -5.87 -22.98
CA ILE A 161 6.09 -5.16 -22.10
C ILE A 161 6.80 -6.17 -21.19
N PHE A 162 6.05 -7.06 -20.53
CA PHE A 162 6.58 -8.05 -19.59
C PHE A 162 6.92 -9.39 -20.27
N LYS A 163 7.82 -9.36 -21.26
CA LYS A 163 8.10 -10.52 -22.14
C LYS A 163 8.74 -11.72 -21.44
N GLU A 164 9.65 -11.48 -20.50
CA GLU A 164 10.48 -12.53 -19.88
C GLU A 164 9.81 -13.18 -18.67
N ASN A 165 8.99 -12.42 -17.93
CA ASN A 165 8.31 -12.85 -16.71
C ASN A 165 6.92 -12.21 -16.69
N SER A 166 5.91 -12.94 -17.16
CA SER A 166 4.52 -12.47 -17.24
C SER A 166 3.58 -13.13 -16.23
N ASP A 167 4.06 -14.11 -15.47
CA ASP A 167 3.26 -14.82 -14.47
C ASP A 167 3.40 -14.19 -13.07
N PHE A 168 2.26 -14.03 -12.39
CA PHE A 168 2.25 -13.66 -10.98
C PHE A 168 2.61 -14.86 -10.11
N HIS A 169 3.60 -14.68 -9.24
CA HIS A 169 4.05 -15.65 -8.27
C HIS A 169 3.39 -15.41 -6.91
N TYR A 170 2.61 -16.40 -6.48
CA TYR A 170 1.89 -16.38 -5.20
C TYR A 170 2.80 -16.03 -4.02
N GLU A 171 3.96 -16.69 -3.91
CA GLU A 171 4.87 -16.53 -2.77
C GLU A 171 5.46 -15.12 -2.66
N ILE A 172 5.67 -14.42 -3.79
CA ILE A 172 6.16 -13.04 -3.81
C ILE A 172 5.08 -12.10 -3.25
N LEU A 173 3.83 -12.26 -3.70
CA LEU A 173 2.71 -11.48 -3.18
C LEU A 173 2.42 -11.81 -1.72
N ALA A 174 2.35 -13.09 -1.36
CA ALA A 174 2.09 -13.57 -0.01
C ALA A 174 3.10 -13.02 0.99
N LYS A 175 4.39 -13.01 0.63
CA LYS A 175 5.43 -12.41 1.47
C LYS A 175 5.14 -10.93 1.74
N ARG A 176 4.91 -10.13 0.69
CA ARG A 176 4.66 -8.69 0.84
C ARG A 176 3.37 -8.38 1.60
N LEU A 177 2.29 -9.10 1.31
CA LEU A 177 0.99 -8.92 1.98
C LEU A 177 1.04 -9.30 3.46
N ARG A 178 1.79 -10.35 3.80
CA ARG A 178 2.05 -10.72 5.20
C ARG A 178 2.83 -9.63 5.94
N GLU A 179 3.88 -9.08 5.32
CA GLU A 179 4.62 -7.94 5.88
C GLU A 179 3.69 -6.75 6.13
N LEU A 180 2.85 -6.39 5.16
CA LEU A 180 1.88 -5.30 5.30
C LEU A 180 0.86 -5.56 6.40
N SER A 181 0.42 -6.80 6.60
CA SER A 181 -0.52 -7.13 7.67
C SER A 181 0.08 -6.98 9.07
N PHE A 182 1.37 -7.32 9.25
CA PHE A 182 2.07 -7.02 10.50
C PHE A 182 2.16 -5.51 10.77
N LEU A 183 2.39 -4.70 9.73
CA LEU A 183 2.52 -3.24 9.86
C LEU A 183 1.17 -2.54 10.05
N ASN A 184 0.07 -3.16 9.62
CA ASN A 184 -1.28 -2.60 9.68
C ASN A 184 -2.17 -3.47 10.54
N ASN A 185 -1.86 -3.52 11.84
CA ASN A 185 -2.60 -4.34 12.78
C ASN A 185 -4.08 -3.92 12.82
N GLY A 186 -4.98 -4.89 12.61
CA GLY A 186 -6.42 -4.66 12.52
C GLY A 186 -6.96 -4.59 11.09
N VAL A 187 -6.11 -4.52 10.07
CA VAL A 187 -6.53 -4.64 8.66
C VAL A 187 -6.46 -6.10 8.23
N ARG A 188 -7.57 -6.63 7.75
CA ARG A 188 -7.66 -7.98 7.18
C ARG A 188 -7.16 -7.96 5.74
N ILE A 189 -6.05 -8.61 5.47
CA ILE A 189 -5.47 -8.73 4.13
C ILE A 189 -5.54 -10.19 3.69
N ARG A 190 -6.13 -10.44 2.53
CA ARG A 190 -6.29 -11.79 1.94
C ARG A 190 -5.65 -11.88 0.58
N LEU A 191 -5.04 -13.03 0.29
CA LEU A 191 -4.53 -13.38 -1.03
C LEU A 191 -5.23 -14.65 -1.52
N LYS A 192 -5.83 -14.59 -2.70
CA LYS A 192 -6.50 -15.71 -3.37
C LYS A 192 -5.85 -15.98 -4.70
N ASP A 193 -5.65 -17.25 -5.04
CA ASP A 193 -5.17 -17.69 -6.34
C ASP A 193 -6.14 -18.67 -6.96
N GLU A 194 -6.96 -18.18 -7.88
CA GLU A 194 -7.99 -18.97 -8.55
C GLU A 194 -7.40 -20.09 -9.43
N ARG A 195 -6.14 -19.95 -9.87
CA ARG A 195 -5.46 -20.95 -10.70
C ARG A 195 -5.22 -22.25 -9.93
N THR A 196 -5.01 -22.14 -8.62
CA THR A 196 -4.65 -23.28 -7.74
C THR A 196 -5.66 -23.53 -6.62
N GLY A 197 -6.59 -22.59 -6.38
CA GLY A 197 -7.50 -22.62 -5.23
C GLY A 197 -6.84 -22.26 -3.90
N LYS A 198 -5.57 -21.83 -3.90
CA LYS A 198 -4.84 -21.45 -2.69
C LYS A 198 -5.34 -20.10 -2.16
N GLU A 199 -5.55 -20.01 -0.85
CA GLU A 199 -5.91 -18.77 -0.16
C GLU A 199 -5.11 -18.65 1.15
N ASP A 200 -4.62 -17.44 1.44
CA ASP A 200 -4.08 -17.06 2.74
C ASP A 200 -4.83 -15.83 3.28
N ASP A 201 -5.15 -15.88 4.57
CA ASP A 201 -5.66 -14.74 5.35
C ASP A 201 -4.56 -14.34 6.34
N PHE A 202 -4.08 -13.11 6.22
CA PHE A 202 -2.97 -12.61 7.04
C PHE A 202 -3.44 -11.89 8.31
N SER A 203 -4.74 -11.84 8.60
CA SER A 203 -5.27 -11.17 9.79
C SER A 203 -4.74 -11.75 11.12
N GLY A 204 -4.78 -10.92 12.17
CA GLY A 204 -4.35 -11.33 13.51
C GLY A 204 -2.84 -11.46 13.67
N ALA A 205 -2.06 -10.80 12.81
CA ALA A 205 -0.61 -10.92 12.75
C ALA A 205 0.12 -10.40 14.02
N GLY A 206 -0.54 -9.69 14.93
CA GLY A 206 0.07 -9.28 16.22
C GLY A 206 1.02 -8.08 16.12
N GLY A 207 0.87 -7.26 15.08
CA GLY A 207 1.68 -6.04 14.88
C GLY A 207 3.16 -6.32 14.61
N VAL A 208 4.01 -5.32 14.83
CA VAL A 208 5.47 -5.48 14.68
C VAL A 208 6.07 -6.52 15.63
N ARG A 209 5.44 -6.81 16.79
CA ARG A 209 5.86 -7.89 17.70
C ARG A 209 5.70 -9.25 17.03
N GLY A 210 4.51 -9.52 16.51
CA GLY A 210 4.25 -10.76 15.77
C GLY A 210 5.15 -10.90 14.55
N PHE A 211 5.56 -9.78 13.94
CA PHE A 211 6.52 -9.82 12.84
C PHE A 211 7.90 -10.33 13.28
N VAL A 212 8.40 -9.84 14.43
CA VAL A 212 9.66 -10.32 15.02
C VAL A 212 9.58 -11.80 15.36
N GLU A 213 8.47 -12.26 15.94
CA GLU A 213 8.24 -13.67 16.24
C GLU A 213 8.23 -14.52 14.97
N PHE A 214 7.58 -14.04 13.90
CA PHE A 214 7.58 -14.68 12.60
C PHE A 214 8.99 -14.80 12.00
N ILE A 215 9.80 -13.74 12.06
CA ILE A 215 11.19 -13.72 11.56
C ILE A 215 12.09 -14.67 12.35
N ASN A 216 11.84 -14.82 13.65
CA ASN A 216 12.58 -15.74 14.51
C ASN A 216 12.07 -17.18 14.44
N LYS A 217 11.04 -17.48 13.65
CA LYS A 217 10.57 -18.85 13.44
C LYS A 217 11.70 -19.73 12.89
N GLY A 218 12.00 -20.83 13.59
CA GLY A 218 13.10 -21.74 13.25
C GLY A 218 14.48 -21.27 13.73
N LYS A 219 14.59 -20.13 14.42
CA LYS A 219 15.81 -19.67 15.11
C LYS A 219 15.69 -19.92 16.61
N THR A 220 16.82 -20.13 17.29
CA THR A 220 16.86 -20.22 18.75
C THR A 220 16.92 -18.82 19.35
N VAL A 221 15.82 -18.37 19.97
CA VAL A 221 15.75 -17.08 20.67
C VAL A 221 16.51 -17.14 21.99
N LEU A 222 17.15 -16.03 22.39
CA LEU A 222 17.93 -15.97 23.64
C LEU A 222 17.10 -15.53 24.86
N HIS A 223 15.94 -14.94 24.64
CA HIS A 223 15.03 -14.48 25.69
C HIS A 223 13.58 -14.63 25.24
N PRO A 224 12.65 -14.96 26.17
CA PRO A 224 11.28 -15.32 25.83
C PRO A 224 10.40 -14.14 25.39
N HIS A 225 10.69 -12.94 25.88
CA HIS A 225 9.89 -11.75 25.62
C HIS A 225 10.57 -10.86 24.58
N SER A 226 9.91 -10.61 23.44
CA SER A 226 10.35 -9.60 22.49
C SER A 226 10.22 -8.21 23.11
N PHE A 227 11.22 -7.36 22.90
CA PHE A 227 11.12 -5.95 23.27
C PHE A 227 10.15 -5.27 22.32
N TYR A 228 9.37 -4.34 22.85
CA TYR A 228 8.50 -3.47 22.08
C TYR A 228 8.37 -2.11 22.73
N ALA A 229 8.42 -1.08 21.91
CA ALA A 229 8.09 0.27 22.31
C ALA A 229 7.36 0.98 21.16
N ALA A 230 6.36 1.77 21.54
CA ALA A 230 5.70 2.71 20.67
C ALA A 230 5.72 4.08 21.34
N GLY A 231 5.84 5.15 20.55
CA GLY A 231 5.77 6.51 21.05
C GLY A 231 5.58 7.50 19.91
N GLU A 232 5.00 8.64 20.24
CA GLU A 232 4.82 9.75 19.31
C GLU A 232 5.42 11.02 19.90
N ARG A 233 5.92 11.90 19.04
CA ARG A 233 6.35 13.25 19.43
C ARG A 233 5.87 14.29 18.42
N PRO A 234 5.50 15.49 18.88
CA PRO A 234 5.24 16.60 17.97
C PRO A 234 6.53 16.96 17.23
N ALA A 235 6.41 17.18 15.93
CA ALA A 235 7.43 17.81 15.11
C ALA A 235 7.08 19.30 15.00
N GLU A 236 8.06 20.17 15.31
CA GLU A 236 7.88 21.63 15.23
C GLU A 236 7.52 22.05 13.79
N THR A 237 8.15 21.42 12.80
CA THR A 237 7.75 21.49 11.38
C THR A 237 8.06 20.16 10.68
N TYR A 238 7.16 19.71 9.80
CA TYR A 238 7.44 18.70 8.78
C TYR A 238 7.00 19.26 7.44
N GLY A 239 7.94 19.51 6.53
CA GLY A 239 7.64 20.18 5.25
C GLY A 239 7.02 21.59 5.40
N GLY A 240 7.29 22.30 6.51
CA GLY A 240 6.75 23.63 6.78
C GLY A 240 5.39 23.68 7.51
N ILE A 241 4.87 22.53 7.96
CA ILE A 241 3.55 22.44 8.61
C ILE A 241 3.69 22.30 10.14
N PRO A 242 3.13 23.23 10.93
CA PRO A 242 3.07 23.12 12.40
C PRO A 242 2.14 22.00 12.86
N GLY A 243 2.44 21.36 14.00
CA GLY A 243 1.52 20.42 14.66
C GLY A 243 1.48 19.00 14.07
N THR A 244 2.47 18.63 13.27
CA THR A 244 2.65 17.24 12.82
C THR A 244 3.21 16.38 13.95
N HIS A 245 2.92 15.08 13.94
CA HIS A 245 3.44 14.13 14.93
C HIS A 245 4.25 13.05 14.21
N ILE A 246 5.39 12.68 14.79
CA ILE A 246 6.21 11.56 14.32
C ILE A 246 5.98 10.40 15.28
N GLY A 247 5.27 9.39 14.82
CA GLY A 247 5.11 8.11 15.50
C GLY A 247 6.30 7.19 15.21
N VAL A 248 6.74 6.45 16.22
CA VAL A 248 7.76 5.41 16.12
C VAL A 248 7.25 4.18 16.83
N GLU A 249 7.31 3.04 16.15
CA GLU A 249 6.99 1.72 16.71
C GLU A 249 8.15 0.78 16.41
N VAL A 250 8.64 0.08 17.42
CA VAL A 250 9.80 -0.81 17.31
C VAL A 250 9.51 -2.09 18.07
N ALA A 251 9.81 -3.22 17.44
CA ALA A 251 9.97 -4.51 18.12
C ALA A 251 11.33 -5.12 17.79
N MET A 252 11.96 -5.80 18.74
CA MET A 252 13.23 -6.49 18.54
C MET A 252 13.40 -7.69 19.47
N GLN A 253 14.18 -8.68 19.04
CA GLN A 253 14.51 -9.85 19.83
C GLN A 253 15.84 -10.44 19.35
N TRP A 254 16.69 -10.82 20.30
CA TRP A 254 17.96 -11.49 20.02
C TRP A 254 17.75 -13.00 19.86
N ASN A 255 18.49 -13.57 18.90
CA ASN A 255 18.61 -15.00 18.69
C ASN A 255 20.09 -15.42 18.73
N SER A 256 20.36 -16.72 18.75
CA SER A 256 21.70 -17.28 18.88
C SER A 256 22.56 -17.14 17.61
N GLY A 257 22.03 -16.55 16.53
CA GLY A 257 22.77 -16.29 15.30
C GLY A 257 23.66 -15.05 15.42
N TYR A 258 24.62 -14.94 14.51
CA TYR A 258 25.55 -13.78 14.43
C TYR A 258 25.16 -12.75 13.36
N SER A 259 24.13 -13.04 12.56
CA SER A 259 23.64 -12.13 11.52
C SER A 259 22.74 -11.04 12.11
N GLU A 260 23.04 -9.78 11.80
CA GLU A 260 22.12 -8.66 12.05
C GLU A 260 21.05 -8.63 10.95
N GLN A 261 19.78 -8.52 11.34
CA GLN A 261 18.66 -8.30 10.44
C GLN A 261 17.78 -7.19 11.00
N VAL A 262 17.82 -6.01 10.38
CA VAL A 262 16.96 -4.87 10.74
C VAL A 262 16.07 -4.54 9.55
N LEU A 263 14.76 -4.58 9.77
CA LEU A 263 13.77 -4.22 8.75
C LEU A 263 13.22 -2.83 9.07
N CYS A 264 13.49 -1.89 8.18
CA CYS A 264 13.13 -0.48 8.34
C CYS A 264 11.92 -0.14 7.50
N PHE A 265 10.96 0.58 8.09
CA PHE A 265 9.75 1.03 7.41
C PHE A 265 9.45 2.49 7.75
N THR A 266 8.91 3.20 6.77
CA THR A 266 8.40 4.57 6.87
C THR A 266 7.08 4.58 6.13
N ASN A 267 5.97 4.85 6.82
CA ASN A 267 4.62 4.82 6.27
C ASN A 267 4.32 3.51 5.50
N ASN A 268 4.67 2.36 6.10
CA ASN A 268 4.55 1.00 5.53
C ASN A 268 5.43 0.68 4.30
N ILE A 269 6.19 1.64 3.81
CA ILE A 269 7.14 1.44 2.72
C ILE A 269 8.46 0.93 3.32
N PRO A 270 9.06 -0.15 2.79
CA PRO A 270 10.34 -0.66 3.27
C PRO A 270 11.51 0.22 2.78
N GLN A 271 12.44 0.54 3.68
CA GLN A 271 13.70 1.22 3.35
C GLN A 271 14.86 0.22 3.42
N ARG A 272 15.22 -0.36 2.26
CA ARG A 272 16.30 -1.36 2.16
C ARG A 272 17.65 -0.82 2.65
N ASP A 273 17.92 0.45 2.38
CA ASP A 273 19.16 1.12 2.79
C ASP A 273 19.06 1.81 4.16
N GLY A 274 17.92 1.66 4.85
CA GLY A 274 17.63 2.32 6.11
C GLY A 274 17.45 3.83 5.96
N GLY A 275 18.15 4.62 6.79
CA GLY A 275 18.05 6.07 6.81
C GLY A 275 18.16 6.64 8.22
N THR A 276 17.64 7.85 8.42
CA THR A 276 17.70 8.58 9.70
C THR A 276 17.10 7.82 10.87
N HIS A 277 16.01 7.09 10.64
CA HIS A 277 15.33 6.23 11.62
C HIS A 277 16.24 5.06 12.08
N LEU A 278 16.93 4.39 11.15
CA LEU A 278 17.89 3.33 11.50
C LEU A 278 19.09 3.88 12.28
N THR A 279 19.64 5.02 11.84
CA THR A 279 20.75 5.69 12.54
C THR A 279 20.34 6.07 13.97
N GLY A 280 19.12 6.61 14.15
CA GLY A 280 18.58 6.95 15.46
C GLY A 280 18.41 5.72 16.36
N LEU A 281 17.85 4.62 15.83
CA LEU A 281 17.69 3.36 16.56
C LEU A 281 19.04 2.81 17.03
N ARG A 282 20.03 2.71 16.14
CA ARG A 282 21.37 2.21 16.48
C ARG A 282 22.05 3.07 17.54
N ALA A 283 22.00 4.40 17.39
CA ALA A 283 22.58 5.31 18.39
C ALA A 283 21.91 5.16 19.77
N ALA A 284 20.57 5.05 19.79
CA ALA A 284 19.83 4.85 21.03
C ALA A 284 20.16 3.51 21.69
N MET A 285 20.15 2.40 20.93
CA MET A 285 20.46 1.07 21.44
C MET A 285 21.87 1.00 22.03
N THR A 286 22.89 1.43 21.28
CA THR A 286 24.29 1.43 21.75
C THR A 286 24.44 2.20 23.07
N ARG A 287 23.85 3.41 23.15
CA ARG A 287 23.92 4.23 24.36
C ARG A 287 23.22 3.57 25.55
N VAL A 288 22.02 3.00 25.35
CA VAL A 288 21.23 2.38 26.43
C VAL A 288 21.88 1.10 26.93
N ILE A 289 22.38 0.25 26.03
CA ILE A 289 23.05 -1.00 26.39
C ILE A 289 24.35 -0.72 27.14
N ASN A 290 25.21 0.18 26.64
CA ASN A 290 26.46 0.54 27.32
C ASN A 290 26.19 1.12 28.71
N LYS A 291 25.23 2.05 28.81
CA LYS A 291 24.83 2.61 30.11
C LYS A 291 24.39 1.51 31.09
N TYR A 292 23.57 0.55 30.63
CA TYR A 292 23.14 -0.58 31.48
C TYR A 292 24.32 -1.47 31.90
N ILE A 293 25.24 -1.75 30.99
CA ILE A 293 26.46 -2.52 31.28
C ILE A 293 27.31 -1.82 32.36
N ASP A 294 27.50 -0.50 32.24
CA ASP A 294 28.28 0.30 33.19
C ASP A 294 27.59 0.39 34.56
N GLU A 295 26.28 0.67 34.60
CA GLU A 295 25.50 0.80 35.84
C GLU A 295 25.37 -0.52 36.61
N ASN A 296 25.51 -1.66 35.93
CA ASN A 296 25.43 -3.00 36.53
C ASN A 296 26.80 -3.70 36.62
N ASP A 297 27.91 -2.98 36.39
CA ASP A 297 29.28 -3.52 36.44
C ASP A 297 29.51 -4.77 35.56
N LEU A 298 28.74 -4.95 34.48
CA LEU A 298 28.79 -6.14 33.62
C LEU A 298 30.02 -6.18 32.70
N ALA A 299 30.68 -5.03 32.49
CA ALA A 299 31.91 -4.92 31.70
C ALA A 299 33.15 -5.42 32.45
N LYS A 300 33.09 -5.61 33.77
CA LYS A 300 34.24 -6.09 34.56
C LYS A 300 34.35 -7.61 34.40
N LYS A 301 35.21 -8.01 33.47
CA LYS A 301 35.89 -9.32 33.46
C LYS A 301 37.39 -9.10 33.37
#